data_AF-Q9UE89-F1
#
_entry.id   AF-Q9UE89-F1
#
_cell.length_a   1.000
_cell.length_b   1.000
_cell.length_c   1.000
_cell.angle_alpha   90.00
_cell.angle_beta   90.00
_cell.angle_gamma   90.00
#
_symmetry.space_group_name_H-M   'P 1'
#
loop_
_entity.id
_entity.type
_entity.pdbx_description
1 polymer ?
#
loop_
_entity_poly.entity_id
_entity_poly.type
_entity_poly.pdbx_seq_one_letter_code
_entity_poly.pdbx_strand_id
1 'polypeptide(L)' 'FQPSFLGMESCGIHETTFNSIMKCDVDIRKDLYANTVLSGGTTMYPGIADRMQKEITALAPSTMKIKIIAP' A
#
# COMPACT_ATOMS: atom_id res chain seq x y z
N PHE A 1 -6.23 7.39 3.49
CA PHE A 1 -6.73 6.66 2.31
C PHE A 1 -7.49 7.58 1.34
N GLN A 2 -8.25 8.57 1.81
CA GLN A 2 -8.90 9.58 0.95
C GLN A 2 -8.50 11.00 1.37
N PRO A 3 -7.39 11.56 0.84
CA PRO A 3 -6.92 12.90 1.20
C PRO A 3 -7.88 14.03 0.82
N SER A 4 -8.75 13.79 -0.18
CA SER A 4 -9.77 14.74 -0.63
C SER A 4 -10.74 15.17 0.47
N PHE A 5 -10.96 14.34 1.51
CA PHE A 5 -11.78 14.72 2.67
C PHE A 5 -11.18 15.86 3.50
N LEU A 6 -9.87 16.11 3.34
CA LEU A 6 -9.16 17.22 3.95
C LEU A 6 -8.92 18.37 2.95
N GLY A 7 -9.55 18.32 1.76
CA GLY A 7 -9.34 19.30 0.69
C GLY A 7 -7.96 19.19 0.02
N MET A 8 -7.26 18.06 0.19
CA MET A 8 -5.94 17.85 -0.41
C MET A 8 -6.07 17.14 -1.77
N GLU A 9 -5.43 17.70 -2.80
CA GLU A 9 -5.30 17.08 -4.12
C GLU A 9 -4.12 16.10 -4.16
N SER A 10 -4.18 15.05 -3.33
CA SER A 10 -3.18 14.00 -3.29
C SER A 10 -3.80 12.61 -3.30
N CYS A 11 -3.05 11.64 -3.83
CA CYS A 11 -3.46 10.23 -3.83
C CYS A 11 -3.41 9.65 -2.42
N GLY A 12 -4.27 8.66 -2.16
CA GLY A 12 -4.21 7.92 -0.91
C GLY A 12 -2.90 7.13 -0.77
N ILE A 13 -2.56 6.71 0.45
CA ILE A 13 -1.34 5.92 0.69
C ILE A 13 -1.31 4.61 -0.12
N HIS A 14 -2.43 3.89 -0.21
CA HIS A 14 -2.58 2.70 -1.05
C HIS A 14 -2.26 2.93 -2.53
N GLU A 15 -2.89 3.93 -3.16
CA GLU A 15 -2.63 4.34 -4.54
C GLU A 15 -1.19 4.79 -4.73
N THR A 16 -0.65 5.56 -3.78
CA THR A 16 0.73 6.07 -3.85
C THR A 16 1.73 4.92 -3.82
N THR A 17 1.53 3.93 -2.93
CA THR A 17 2.34 2.70 -2.87
C THR A 17 2.22 1.90 -4.17
N PHE A 18 1.00 1.67 -4.67
CA PHE A 18 0.78 0.97 -5.93
C PHE A 18 1.48 1.67 -7.11
N ASN A 19 1.29 2.98 -7.25
CA ASN A 19 1.89 3.79 -8.30
C ASN A 19 3.42 3.78 -8.21
N SER A 20 3.99 3.77 -7.01
CA SER A 20 5.43 3.65 -6.82
C SER A 20 5.94 2.30 -7.30
N ILE A 21 5.28 1.20 -6.94
CA ILE A 21 5.67 -0.15 -7.38
C ILE A 21 5.49 -0.31 -8.90
N MET A 22 4.46 0.31 -9.50
CA MET A 22 4.24 0.28 -10.95
C MET A 22 5.28 1.08 -11.74
N LYS A 23 6.02 1.99 -11.10
CA LYS A 23 7.17 2.68 -11.72
C LYS A 23 8.47 1.87 -11.64
N CYS A 24 8.51 0.83 -10.80
CA CYS A 24 9.65 -0.06 -10.70
C CYS A 24 9.69 -1.07 -11.86
N ASP A 25 10.86 -1.68 -12.07
CA ASP A 25 11.03 -2.80 -13.00
C ASP A 25 10.04 -3.94 -12.68
N VAL A 26 9.48 -4.56 -13.72
CA VAL A 26 8.49 -5.64 -13.59
C VAL A 26 9.02 -6.82 -12.78
N ASP A 27 10.33 -7.10 -12.87
CA ASP A 27 10.95 -8.26 -12.23
C ASP A 27 10.97 -8.12 -10.70
N ILE A 28 11.01 -6.90 -10.17
CA ILE A 28 11.07 -6.66 -8.72
C ILE A 28 9.71 -6.39 -8.07
N ARG A 29 8.65 -6.16 -8.86
CA ARG A 29 7.33 -5.77 -8.31
C ARG A 29 6.76 -6.82 -7.37
N LYS A 30 6.92 -8.10 -7.72
CA LYS A 30 6.45 -9.22 -6.91
C LYS A 30 7.06 -9.19 -5.51
N ASP A 31 8.36 -8.94 -5.43
CA ASP A 31 9.08 -8.88 -4.16
C ASP A 31 8.70 -7.64 -3.35
N LEU A 32 8.45 -6.50 -4.01
CA LEU A 32 7.98 -5.29 -3.35
C LEU A 32 6.59 -5.48 -2.70
N TYR A 33 5.65 -6.13 -3.40
CA TYR A 33 4.32 -6.43 -2.84
C TYR A 33 4.36 -7.44 -1.68
N ALA A 34 5.28 -8.40 -1.73
CA ALA A 34 5.42 -9.43 -0.70
C ALA A 34 6.15 -8.94 0.56
N ASN A 35 6.76 -7.75 0.54
CA ASN A 35 7.61 -7.24 1.61
C ASN A 35 7.32 -5.77 1.96
N THR A 36 6.04 -5.37 1.96
CA THR A 36 5.66 -4.00 2.35
C THR A 36 5.67 -3.85 3.87
N VAL A 37 6.52 -2.96 4.40
CA VAL A 37 6.66 -2.70 5.83
C VAL A 37 6.04 -1.35 6.19
N LEU A 38 5.18 -1.33 7.21
CA LEU A 38 4.62 -0.13 7.81
C LEU A 38 5.47 0.29 9.00
N SER A 39 5.86 1.57 9.04
CA SER A 39 6.66 2.13 10.13
C SER A 39 6.23 3.55 10.48
N GLY A 40 6.47 3.95 11.74
CA GLY A 40 6.13 5.27 12.28
C GLY A 40 4.90 5.28 13.19
N GLY A 41 4.72 6.35 13.97
CA GLY A 41 3.61 6.43 14.94
C GLY A 41 2.22 6.35 14.31
N THR A 42 2.04 6.90 13.10
CA THR A 42 0.77 6.89 12.36
C THR A 42 0.37 5.49 11.89
N THR A 43 1.31 4.53 11.81
CA THR A 43 0.98 3.14 11.44
C THR A 43 0.50 2.31 12.62
N MET A 44 0.44 2.88 13.82
CA MET A 44 -0.09 2.22 15.03
C MET A 44 -1.62 2.33 15.15
N TYR A 45 -2.30 2.98 14.21
CA TYR A 45 -3.76 3.01 14.21
C TYR A 45 -4.34 1.60 14.06
N PRO A 46 -5.26 1.18 14.95
CA PRO A 46 -5.88 -0.14 14.85
C PRO A 46 -6.51 -0.40 13.47
N GLY A 47 -6.22 -1.55 12.88
CA GLY A 47 -6.77 -1.96 11.58
C GLY A 47 -6.15 -1.29 10.35
N ILE A 48 -5.11 -0.45 10.51
CA ILE A 48 -4.48 0.20 9.35
C ILE A 48 -3.75 -0.81 8.45
N ALA A 49 -3.11 -1.82 9.04
CA ALA A 49 -2.43 -2.89 8.29
C ALA A 49 -3.44 -3.71 7.48
N ASP A 50 -4.56 -4.10 8.09
CA ASP A 50 -5.64 -4.83 7.42
C ASP A 50 -6.27 -4.00 6.29
N ARG A 51 -6.49 -2.70 6.54
CA ARG A 51 -7.00 -1.79 5.50
C ARG A 51 -6.01 -1.68 4.35
N MET A 52 -4.72 -1.50 4.62
CA MET A 52 -3.68 -1.42 3.59
C MET A 52 -3.60 -2.71 2.77
N GLN A 53 -3.63 -3.86 3.43
CA GLN A 53 -3.64 -5.18 2.80
C GLN A 53 -4.82 -5.31 1.83
N LYS A 54 -6.03 -4.95 2.29
CA LYS A 54 -7.25 -5.00 1.48
C LYS A 54 -7.18 -4.09 0.25
N GLU A 55 -6.78 -2.84 0.44
CA GLU A 55 -6.72 -1.84 -0.64
C GLU A 55 -5.68 -2.19 -1.71
N ILE A 56 -4.48 -2.64 -1.30
CA ILE A 56 -3.46 -3.07 -2.25
C ILE A 56 -3.90 -4.34 -3.00
N THR A 57 -4.63 -5.25 -2.34
CA THR A 57 -5.18 -6.45 -2.99
C THR A 57 -6.25 -6.13 -4.02
N ALA A 58 -7.01 -5.06 -3.83
CA ALA A 58 -7.97 -4.60 -4.81
C ALA A 58 -7.31 -3.96 -6.05
N LEU A 59 -6.12 -3.36 -5.90
CA LEU A 59 -5.41 -2.68 -6.99
C LEU A 59 -4.43 -3.57 -7.75
N ALA A 60 -3.74 -4.49 -7.07
CA ALA A 60 -2.74 -5.34 -7.71
C ALA A 60 -3.37 -6.53 -8.46
N PRO A 61 -2.69 -7.06 -9.49
CA PRO A 61 -3.11 -8.30 -10.16
C PRO A 61 -3.27 -9.46 -9.18
N SER A 62 -4.26 -10.32 -9.39
CA SER A 62 -4.55 -11.49 -8.53
C SER A 62 -3.43 -12.53 -8.43
N THR A 63 -2.43 -12.45 -9.32
CA THR A 63 -1.22 -13.30 -9.30
C THR A 63 -0.17 -12.83 -8.29
N MET A 64 -0.30 -11.60 -7.77
CA MET A 64 0.65 -11.04 -6.82
C MET A 64 0.28 -11.40 -5.39
N LYS A 65 1.25 -11.97 -4.65
CA LYS A 65 1.11 -12.21 -3.23
C LYS A 65 1.44 -10.92 -2.48
N ILE A 66 0.44 -10.38 -1.78
CA ILE A 66 0.59 -9.15 -1.01
C ILE A 66 0.76 -9.52 0.46
N LYS A 67 1.72 -8.88 1.12
CA LYS A 67 1.94 -9.04 2.55
C LYS A 67 2.33 -7.69 3.14
N ILE A 68 1.53 -7.23 4.09
CA ILE A 68 1.81 -6.03 4.87
C ILE A 68 2.38 -6.47 6.22
N ILE A 69 3.53 -5.91 6.60
CA ILE A 69 4.20 -6.18 7.86
C ILE A 69 4.12 -4.90 8.70
N ALA A 70 3.50 -4.99 9.87
CA ALA A 70 3.51 -3.93 10.88
C ALA A 70 4.16 -4.47 12.17
N PRO A 71 5.08 -3.72 12.80
CA PRO A 71 5.67 -4.07 14.08
C PRO A 71 4.71 -3.91 15.27
#